data_AF-A0AAN1PVG9-F1
#
_entry.id   AF-A0AAN1PVG9-F1
#
_cell.length_a   1.000
_cell.length_b   1.000
_cell.length_c   1.000
_cell.angle_alpha   90.00
_cell.angle_beta   90.00
_cell.angle_gamma   90.00
#
_symmetry.space_group_name_H-M   'P 1'
#
loop_
_entity.id
_entity.type
_entity.pdbx_description
1 polymer ?
#
loop_
_entity_poly.entity_id
_entity_poly.type
_entity_poly.pdbx_seq_one_letter_code
_entity_poly.pdbx_strand_id
1 'polypeptide(L)'
;MQEALENLLESAIDDAEMSIRDCFDGFLSEAGEAIEAEALKRVRKARLRNFYLNNNIAFVNFFKNIEFAKKIKNENLSASIMFSSIATESVVMQAIVKPLIFSSIVNEDLSQLITSEFKKKMNINKAKSYLDTLIKPILGDQFLISSKNVTYKDKSYNLWNSRVELSSVRNKIAHDGSECKSENDVEFSILISEDFKVIAISILNEVELCLDEENLIKDAKQASLFDNEETNENNYPKDVISGINYS
;
A
#
# COMPACT_ATOMS: atom_id res chain seq x y z
N MET A 1 6.91 -66.71 -25.41
CA MET A 1 5.73 -66.20 -24.66
C MET A 1 6.16 -65.67 -23.30
N GLN A 2 6.94 -66.42 -22.52
CA GLN A 2 7.47 -65.98 -21.23
C GLN A 2 8.40 -64.75 -21.35
N GLU A 3 9.35 -64.80 -22.28
CA GLU A 3 10.27 -63.68 -22.60
C GLU A 3 9.55 -62.39 -23.04
N ALA A 4 8.45 -62.52 -23.79
CA ALA A 4 7.63 -61.38 -24.19
C ALA A 4 6.86 -60.76 -23.01
N LEU A 5 6.50 -61.58 -22.01
CA LEU A 5 5.83 -61.12 -20.80
C LEU A 5 6.82 -60.44 -19.86
N GLU A 6 8.04 -60.97 -19.75
CA GLU A 6 9.14 -60.38 -18.97
C GLU A 6 9.54 -59.01 -19.54
N ASN A 7 9.71 -58.89 -20.85
CA ASN A 7 10.02 -57.60 -21.50
C ASN A 7 8.91 -56.56 -21.33
N LEU A 8 7.64 -56.98 -21.34
CA LEU A 8 6.50 -56.11 -21.08
C LEU A 8 6.47 -55.63 -19.62
N LEU A 9 6.86 -56.50 -18.69
CA LEU A 9 6.91 -56.17 -17.27
C LEU A 9 8.05 -55.19 -16.96
N GLU A 10 9.24 -55.42 -17.54
CA GLU A 10 10.40 -54.52 -17.41
C GLU A 10 10.10 -53.14 -18.00
N SER A 11 9.53 -53.08 -19.21
CA SER A 11 9.13 -51.80 -19.82
C SER A 11 8.11 -51.04 -18.97
N ALA A 12 7.14 -51.75 -18.37
CA ALA A 12 6.13 -51.12 -17.52
C ALA A 12 6.70 -50.60 -16.18
N ILE A 13 7.75 -51.25 -15.66
CA ILE A 13 8.48 -50.80 -14.48
C ILE A 13 9.29 -49.54 -14.80
N ASP A 14 10.03 -49.55 -15.91
CA ASP A 14 10.84 -48.40 -16.35
C ASP A 14 9.97 -47.15 -16.58
N ASP A 15 8.81 -47.31 -17.23
CA ASP A 15 7.86 -46.22 -17.45
C ASP A 15 7.30 -45.67 -16.13
N ALA A 16 7.02 -46.53 -15.15
CA ALA A 16 6.54 -46.13 -13.83
C ALA A 16 7.62 -45.39 -13.02
N GLU A 17 8.87 -45.86 -13.07
CA GLU A 17 10.00 -45.20 -12.40
C GLU A 17 10.28 -43.81 -13.00
N MET A 18 10.23 -43.69 -14.33
CA MET A 18 10.37 -42.41 -15.03
C MET A 18 9.25 -41.44 -14.64
N SER A 19 8.00 -41.90 -14.60
CA SER A 19 6.86 -41.06 -14.20
C SER A 19 6.94 -40.59 -12.75
N ILE A 20 7.37 -41.46 -11.82
CA ILE A 20 7.58 -41.10 -10.41
C ILE A 20 8.68 -40.05 -10.28
N ARG A 21 9.78 -40.22 -11.02
CA ARG A 21 10.90 -39.27 -11.02
C ARG A 21 10.49 -37.90 -11.55
N ASP A 22 9.78 -37.85 -12.67
CA ASP A 22 9.30 -36.59 -13.25
C ASP A 22 8.33 -35.87 -12.30
N CYS A 23 7.44 -36.61 -11.62
CA CYS A 23 6.56 -36.04 -10.60
C CYS A 23 7.35 -35.47 -9.41
N PHE A 24 8.39 -36.18 -8.95
CA PHE A 24 9.20 -35.75 -7.82
C PHE A 24 10.08 -34.54 -8.16
N ASP A 25 10.68 -34.52 -9.34
CA ASP A 25 11.47 -33.39 -9.84
C ASP A 25 10.59 -32.15 -10.06
N GLY A 26 9.37 -32.31 -10.60
CA GLY A 26 8.37 -31.25 -10.70
C GLY A 26 7.97 -30.69 -9.33
N PHE A 27 7.67 -31.57 -8.36
CA PHE A 27 7.36 -31.18 -6.99
C PHE A 27 8.50 -30.42 -6.31
N LEU A 28 9.75 -30.86 -6.48
CA LEU A 28 10.92 -30.19 -5.92
C LEU A 28 11.15 -28.80 -6.54
N SER A 29 10.90 -28.65 -7.84
CA SER A 29 10.96 -27.35 -8.53
C SER A 29 9.91 -26.40 -7.99
N GLU A 30 8.65 -26.83 -7.92
CA GLU A 30 7.55 -26.02 -7.38
C GLU A 30 7.75 -25.67 -5.90
N ALA A 31 8.22 -26.62 -5.09
CA ALA A 31 8.56 -26.38 -3.69
C ALA A 31 9.72 -25.39 -3.55
N GLY A 32 10.74 -25.49 -4.42
CA GLY A 32 11.85 -24.53 -4.49
C GLY A 32 11.38 -23.12 -4.79
N GLU A 33 10.55 -22.94 -5.82
CA GLU A 33 9.96 -21.65 -6.20
C GLU A 33 9.09 -21.06 -5.08
N ALA A 34 8.30 -21.90 -4.41
CA ALA A 34 7.45 -21.47 -3.29
C ALA A 34 8.28 -21.00 -2.09
N ILE A 35 9.38 -21.70 -1.77
CA ILE A 35 10.30 -21.32 -0.68
C ILE A 35 10.99 -20.00 -1.01
N GLU A 36 11.43 -19.80 -2.26
CA GLU A 36 12.04 -18.55 -2.71
C GLU A 36 11.06 -17.37 -2.64
N ALA A 37 9.81 -17.57 -3.08
CA ALA A 37 8.78 -16.55 -3.03
C ALA A 37 8.46 -16.11 -1.58
N GLU A 38 8.35 -17.07 -0.67
CA GLU A 38 8.09 -16.81 0.75
C GLU A 38 9.30 -16.14 1.44
N ALA A 39 10.53 -16.57 1.12
CA ALA A 39 11.74 -15.92 1.60
C ALA A 39 11.82 -14.46 1.13
N LEU A 40 11.55 -14.20 -0.14
CA LEU A 40 11.53 -12.86 -0.70
C LEU A 40 10.44 -11.98 -0.06
N LYS A 41 9.25 -12.55 0.21
CA LYS A 41 8.17 -11.86 0.92
C LYS A 41 8.60 -11.44 2.32
N ARG A 42 9.25 -12.31 3.09
CA ARG A 42 9.76 -12.00 4.44
C ARG A 42 10.83 -10.92 4.40
N VAL A 43 11.78 -11.00 3.47
CA VAL A 43 12.82 -9.98 3.28
C VAL A 43 12.18 -8.63 2.94
N ARG A 44 11.19 -8.59 2.04
CA ARG A 44 10.46 -7.35 1.70
C ARG A 44 9.72 -6.78 2.91
N LYS A 45 8.99 -7.60 3.68
CA LYS A 45 8.31 -7.14 4.90
C LYS A 45 9.30 -6.57 5.92
N ALA A 46 10.42 -7.24 6.17
CA ALA A 46 11.46 -6.77 7.08
C ALA A 46 12.08 -5.44 6.62
N ARG A 47 12.37 -5.30 5.33
CA ARG A 47 12.88 -4.05 4.74
C ARG A 47 11.86 -2.92 4.79
N LEU A 48 10.59 -3.22 4.53
CA LEU A 48 9.49 -2.26 4.62
C LEU A 48 9.33 -1.75 6.05
N ARG A 49 9.34 -2.66 7.04
CA ARG A 49 9.35 -2.31 8.46
C ARG A 49 10.53 -1.40 8.82
N ASN A 50 11.74 -1.78 8.44
CA ASN A 50 12.95 -1.01 8.71
C ASN A 50 12.89 0.40 8.09
N PHE A 51 12.37 0.51 6.86
CA PHE A 51 12.16 1.81 6.23
C PHE A 51 11.28 2.72 7.08
N TYR A 52 10.13 2.22 7.54
CA TYR A 52 9.21 3.04 8.34
C TYR A 52 9.78 3.42 9.70
N LEU A 53 10.49 2.51 10.38
CA LEU A 53 11.13 2.82 11.66
C LEU A 53 12.22 3.92 11.51
N ASN A 54 12.98 3.89 10.42
CA ASN A 54 13.97 4.93 10.11
C ASN A 54 13.35 6.22 9.57
N ASN A 55 12.05 6.22 9.24
CA ASN A 55 11.31 7.35 8.71
C ASN A 55 9.99 7.54 9.47
N ASN A 56 10.06 7.53 10.81
CA ASN A 56 8.88 7.50 11.68
C ASN A 56 7.95 8.72 11.53
N ILE A 57 8.42 9.82 10.93
CA ILE A 57 7.64 11.04 10.67
C ILE A 57 6.84 11.00 9.35
N ALA A 58 6.75 9.86 8.64
CA ALA A 58 6.16 9.80 7.29
C ALA A 58 4.71 10.31 7.21
N PHE A 59 3.96 10.27 8.31
CA PHE A 59 2.55 10.72 8.39
C PHE A 59 2.37 12.13 8.95
N VAL A 60 3.37 12.72 9.61
CA VAL A 60 3.25 14.02 10.32
C VAL A 60 2.71 15.11 9.40
N ASN A 61 3.29 15.22 8.18
CA ASN A 61 2.84 16.21 7.21
C ASN A 61 1.44 15.91 6.67
N PHE A 62 1.04 14.65 6.56
CA PHE A 62 -0.32 14.32 6.14
C PHE A 62 -1.33 14.84 7.16
N PHE A 63 -1.15 14.50 8.45
CA PHE A 63 -2.09 14.90 9.51
C PHE A 63 -2.16 16.41 9.66
N LYS A 64 -1.02 17.09 9.71
CA LYS A 64 -0.96 18.56 9.78
C LYS A 64 -1.75 19.22 8.64
N ASN A 65 -1.57 18.76 7.40
CA ASN A 65 -2.22 19.38 6.25
C ASN A 65 -3.72 19.02 6.16
N ILE A 66 -4.12 17.79 6.48
CA ILE A 66 -5.53 17.39 6.41
C ILE A 66 -6.36 18.03 7.52
N GLU A 67 -5.82 18.17 8.73
CA GLU A 67 -6.47 18.89 9.83
C GLU A 67 -6.63 20.37 9.49
N PHE A 68 -5.58 20.98 8.93
CA PHE A 68 -5.65 22.36 8.49
C PHE A 68 -6.71 22.55 7.39
N ALA A 69 -6.74 21.68 6.37
CA ALA A 69 -7.76 21.69 5.32
C ALA A 69 -9.17 21.62 5.92
N LYS A 70 -9.41 20.65 6.82
CA LYS A 70 -10.72 20.51 7.49
C LYS A 70 -11.12 21.75 8.29
N LYS A 71 -10.17 22.42 8.93
CA LYS A 71 -10.42 23.64 9.70
C LYS A 71 -10.87 24.80 8.81
N ILE A 72 -10.20 25.00 7.67
CA ILE A 72 -10.43 26.16 6.80
C ILE A 72 -11.49 25.93 5.72
N LYS A 73 -12.07 24.72 5.62
CA LYS A 73 -12.99 24.35 4.55
C LYS A 73 -14.22 25.25 4.40
N ASN A 74 -14.65 25.92 5.48
CA ASN A 74 -15.79 26.85 5.46
C ASN A 74 -15.36 28.31 5.27
N GLU A 75 -14.06 28.60 5.37
CA GLU A 75 -13.49 29.96 5.30
C GLU A 75 -12.85 30.23 3.93
N ASN A 76 -12.16 29.23 3.37
CA ASN A 76 -11.47 29.33 2.10
C ASN A 76 -11.39 27.98 1.39
N LEU A 77 -12.26 27.79 0.39
CA LEU A 77 -12.38 26.54 -0.39
C LEU A 77 -11.08 26.21 -1.15
N SER A 78 -10.50 27.20 -1.82
CA SER A 78 -9.28 27.01 -2.63
C SER A 78 -8.11 26.56 -1.75
N ALA A 79 -7.91 27.21 -0.61
CA ALA A 79 -6.88 26.83 0.35
C ALA A 79 -7.17 25.43 0.93
N SER A 80 -8.42 25.11 1.26
CA SER A 80 -8.78 23.76 1.72
C SER A 80 -8.40 22.67 0.70
N ILE A 81 -8.68 22.87 -0.59
CA ILE A 81 -8.27 21.94 -1.65
C ILE A 81 -6.73 21.86 -1.75
N MET A 82 -6.03 22.99 -1.64
CA MET A 82 -4.57 22.99 -1.68
C MET A 82 -3.99 22.11 -0.55
N PHE A 83 -4.47 22.28 0.67
CA PHE A 83 -3.97 21.54 1.83
C PHE A 83 -4.37 20.06 1.81
N SER A 84 -5.61 19.71 1.42
CA SER A 84 -5.99 18.30 1.23
C SER A 84 -5.20 17.64 0.11
N SER A 85 -4.95 18.35 -0.99
CA SER A 85 -4.10 17.86 -2.08
C SER A 85 -2.67 17.60 -1.63
N ILE A 86 -2.08 18.51 -0.87
CA ILE A 86 -0.74 18.35 -0.29
C ILE A 86 -0.73 17.15 0.66
N ALA A 87 -1.76 16.97 1.50
CA ALA A 87 -1.89 15.81 2.37
C ALA A 87 -1.91 14.51 1.55
N THR A 88 -2.78 14.40 0.53
CA THR A 88 -2.86 13.26 -0.39
C THR A 88 -1.51 12.94 -1.02
N GLU A 89 -0.79 13.95 -1.53
CA GLU A 89 0.52 13.72 -2.13
C GLU A 89 1.57 13.29 -1.12
N SER A 90 1.55 13.88 0.08
CA SER A 90 2.47 13.53 1.14
C SER A 90 2.28 12.07 1.56
N VAL A 91 1.05 11.62 1.82
CA VAL A 91 0.80 10.24 2.25
C VAL A 91 1.10 9.24 1.13
N VAL A 92 0.67 9.53 -0.10
CA VAL A 92 0.99 8.66 -1.25
C VAL A 92 2.50 8.55 -1.40
N MET A 93 3.21 9.67 -1.38
CA MET A 93 4.63 9.64 -1.69
C MET A 93 5.49 9.12 -0.53
N GLN A 94 5.26 9.59 0.69
CA GLN A 94 6.09 9.26 1.85
C GLN A 94 5.67 7.96 2.53
N ALA A 95 4.38 7.67 2.60
CA ALA A 95 3.86 6.54 3.37
C ALA A 95 3.47 5.33 2.52
N ILE A 96 3.35 5.46 1.19
CA ILE A 96 3.01 4.34 0.30
C ILE A 96 4.19 4.05 -0.63
N VAL A 97 4.44 4.95 -1.58
CA VAL A 97 5.30 4.62 -2.74
C VAL A 97 6.77 4.47 -2.38
N LYS A 98 7.37 5.41 -1.65
CA LYS A 98 8.78 5.31 -1.25
C LYS A 98 9.09 4.05 -0.44
N PRO A 99 8.34 3.72 0.63
CA PRO A 99 8.53 2.47 1.38
C PRO A 99 8.47 1.23 0.48
N LEU A 100 7.47 1.17 -0.42
CA LEU A 100 7.29 0.02 -1.30
C LEU A 100 8.45 -0.16 -2.29
N ILE A 101 8.93 0.92 -2.90
CA ILE A 101 10.10 0.88 -3.80
C ILE A 101 11.34 0.44 -3.03
N PHE A 102 11.59 1.03 -1.85
CA PHE A 102 12.74 0.70 -1.02
C PHE A 102 12.75 -0.80 -0.64
N SER A 103 11.58 -1.32 -0.23
CA SER A 103 11.44 -2.73 0.16
C SER A 103 11.65 -3.70 -1.02
N SER A 104 11.37 -3.25 -2.25
CA SER A 104 11.40 -4.08 -3.45
C SER A 104 12.81 -4.29 -4.02
N ILE A 105 13.76 -3.43 -3.66
CA ILE A 105 15.15 -3.52 -4.10
C ILE A 105 15.98 -4.12 -2.97
N VAL A 106 16.61 -5.27 -3.23
CA VAL A 106 17.35 -6.03 -2.21
C VAL A 106 18.62 -5.29 -1.76
N ASN A 107 19.33 -4.66 -2.69
CA ASN A 107 20.52 -3.89 -2.39
C ASN A 107 20.16 -2.53 -1.76
N GLU A 108 20.70 -2.25 -0.57
CA GLU A 108 20.32 -1.08 0.21
C GLU A 108 20.76 0.25 -0.42
N ASP A 109 22.00 0.35 -0.91
CA ASP A 109 22.51 1.56 -1.55
C ASP A 109 21.72 1.91 -2.83
N LEU A 110 21.45 0.90 -3.66
CA LEU A 110 20.60 1.05 -4.85
C LEU A 110 19.17 1.43 -4.47
N SER A 111 18.63 0.86 -3.39
CA SER A 111 17.29 1.19 -2.94
C SER A 111 17.17 2.64 -2.49
N GLN A 112 18.17 3.18 -1.79
CA GLN A 112 18.21 4.59 -1.39
C GLN A 112 18.37 5.50 -2.60
N LEU A 113 19.30 5.18 -3.51
CA LEU A 113 19.54 5.93 -4.74
C LEU A 113 18.27 6.01 -5.60
N ILE A 114 17.65 4.85 -5.90
CA ILE A 114 16.45 4.78 -6.73
C ILE A 114 15.29 5.51 -6.05
N THR A 115 15.08 5.33 -4.74
CA THR A 115 14.01 6.02 -4.00
C THR A 115 14.21 7.55 -4.02
N SER A 116 15.46 8.02 -3.95
CA SER A 116 15.79 9.45 -4.01
C SER A 116 15.57 10.06 -5.41
N GLU A 117 15.89 9.31 -6.47
CA GLU A 117 15.68 9.72 -7.86
C GLU A 117 14.21 9.61 -8.29
N PHE A 118 13.46 8.67 -7.70
CA PHE A 118 12.02 8.53 -7.93
C PHE A 118 11.26 9.82 -7.63
N LYS A 119 11.70 10.57 -6.59
CA LYS A 119 11.15 11.88 -6.22
C LYS A 119 11.34 12.95 -7.30
N LYS A 120 12.39 12.86 -8.12
CA LYS A 120 12.79 13.92 -9.06
C LYS A 120 12.22 13.75 -10.47
N LYS A 121 12.01 12.51 -10.92
CA LYS A 121 11.84 12.21 -12.36
C LYS A 121 10.57 11.44 -12.73
N MET A 122 9.82 10.89 -11.76
CA MET A 122 8.72 9.98 -12.07
C MET A 122 7.36 10.68 -12.08
N ASN A 123 6.67 10.62 -13.23
CA ASN A 123 5.25 10.89 -13.30
C ASN A 123 4.50 9.81 -12.49
N ILE A 124 3.68 10.23 -11.53
CA ILE A 124 2.95 9.33 -10.62
C ILE A 124 2.02 8.36 -11.36
N ASN A 125 1.60 8.68 -12.58
CA ASN A 125 0.83 7.78 -13.44
C ASN A 125 1.65 6.55 -13.86
N LYS A 126 2.97 6.69 -14.05
CA LYS A 126 3.85 5.54 -14.24
C LYS A 126 4.08 4.80 -12.92
N ALA A 127 4.12 5.51 -11.79
CA ALA A 127 4.23 4.86 -10.48
C ALA A 127 3.03 3.94 -10.20
N LYS A 128 1.80 4.34 -10.57
CA LYS A 128 0.56 3.54 -10.41
C LYS A 128 0.72 2.10 -10.93
N SER A 129 1.25 1.91 -12.14
CA SER A 129 1.39 0.57 -12.73
C SER A 129 2.47 -0.28 -12.04
N TYR A 130 3.51 0.34 -11.48
CA TYR A 130 4.52 -0.39 -10.72
C TYR A 130 4.02 -0.75 -9.32
N LEU A 131 3.27 0.13 -8.67
CA LEU A 131 2.82 -0.07 -7.30
C LEU A 131 1.98 -1.32 -7.13
N ASP A 132 1.07 -1.62 -8.06
CA ASP A 132 0.28 -2.85 -7.99
C ASP A 132 1.16 -4.11 -8.05
N THR A 133 2.18 -4.12 -8.93
CA THR A 133 3.15 -5.21 -9.01
C THR A 133 3.98 -5.35 -7.73
N LEU A 134 4.30 -4.24 -7.07
CA LEU A 134 5.09 -4.24 -5.84
C LEU A 134 4.24 -4.59 -4.60
N ILE A 135 2.96 -4.23 -4.61
CA ILE A 135 2.04 -4.39 -3.48
C ILE A 135 1.45 -5.78 -3.42
N LYS A 136 1.08 -6.35 -4.58
CA LYS A 136 0.41 -7.65 -4.66
C LYS A 136 1.14 -8.74 -3.85
N PRO A 137 2.48 -8.89 -3.89
CA PRO A 137 3.19 -9.91 -3.10
C PRO A 137 3.20 -9.64 -1.59
N ILE A 138 3.01 -8.38 -1.16
CA ILE A 138 3.11 -7.95 0.24
C ILE A 138 1.74 -7.97 0.92
N LEU A 139 0.73 -7.41 0.25
CA LEU A 139 -0.60 -7.15 0.80
C LEU A 139 -1.70 -8.04 0.19
N GLY A 140 -1.44 -8.71 -0.94
CA GLY A 140 -2.44 -9.50 -1.67
C GLY A 140 -3.31 -8.69 -2.62
N ASP A 141 -4.18 -9.41 -3.35
CA ASP A 141 -4.98 -8.89 -4.47
C ASP A 141 -6.04 -7.87 -4.01
N GLN A 142 -6.46 -7.93 -2.74
CA GLN A 142 -7.42 -7.01 -2.14
C GLN A 142 -6.87 -5.58 -1.93
N PHE A 143 -5.57 -5.37 -2.14
CA PHE A 143 -4.90 -4.08 -2.02
C PHE A 143 -4.36 -3.54 -3.34
N LEU A 144 -4.85 -4.03 -4.48
CA LEU A 144 -4.55 -3.43 -5.79
C LEU A 144 -5.05 -1.97 -5.78
N ILE A 145 -4.13 -1.06 -5.50
CA ILE A 145 -4.48 0.34 -5.30
C ILE A 145 -5.00 0.88 -6.63
N SER A 146 -4.41 0.47 -7.77
CA SER A 146 -4.70 1.04 -9.09
C SER A 146 -6.16 0.90 -9.55
N SER A 147 -6.82 -0.18 -9.13
CA SER A 147 -8.19 -0.54 -9.49
C SER A 147 -9.21 -0.30 -8.38
N LYS A 148 -8.77 0.16 -7.19
CA LYS A 148 -9.66 0.35 -6.04
C LYS A 148 -10.74 1.40 -6.34
N ASN A 149 -11.97 0.92 -6.42
CA ASN A 149 -13.16 1.76 -6.45
C ASN A 149 -13.67 1.97 -5.03
N VAL A 150 -13.99 3.21 -4.70
CA VAL A 150 -14.58 3.59 -3.41
C VAL A 150 -15.92 4.24 -3.70
N THR A 151 -16.89 4.07 -2.80
CA THR A 151 -18.23 4.63 -2.95
C THR A 151 -18.43 5.78 -1.97
N TYR A 152 -18.91 6.92 -2.47
CA TYR A 152 -19.30 8.08 -1.67
C TYR A 152 -20.55 8.73 -2.22
N LYS A 153 -21.54 9.00 -1.34
CA LYS A 153 -22.85 9.58 -1.72
C LYS A 153 -23.43 8.89 -2.98
N ASP A 154 -23.45 7.55 -2.97
CA ASP A 154 -23.93 6.68 -4.06
C ASP A 154 -23.17 6.79 -5.40
N LYS A 155 -21.99 7.41 -5.40
CA LYS A 155 -21.09 7.47 -6.56
C LYS A 155 -19.84 6.64 -6.30
N SER A 156 -19.57 5.71 -7.22
CA SER A 156 -18.31 4.97 -7.26
C SER A 156 -17.24 5.81 -7.97
N TYR A 157 -16.06 5.91 -7.39
CA TYR A 157 -14.90 6.57 -7.99
C TYR A 157 -13.65 5.70 -7.84
N ASN A 158 -12.77 5.78 -8.84
CA ASN A 158 -11.45 5.17 -8.76
C ASN A 158 -10.50 6.11 -8.03
N LEU A 159 -9.93 5.65 -6.92
CA LEU A 159 -9.15 6.50 -6.02
C LEU A 159 -7.95 7.18 -6.71
N TRP A 160 -7.25 6.48 -7.59
CA TRP A 160 -6.12 7.07 -8.33
C TRP A 160 -6.55 8.09 -9.37
N ASN A 161 -7.62 7.81 -10.11
CA ASN A 161 -8.12 8.76 -11.10
C ASN A 161 -8.54 10.05 -10.39
N SER A 162 -9.22 9.93 -9.24
CA SER A 162 -9.58 11.07 -8.40
C SER A 162 -8.36 11.82 -7.86
N ARG A 163 -7.26 11.14 -7.53
CA ARG A 163 -5.98 11.80 -7.21
C ARG A 163 -5.40 12.58 -8.39
N VAL A 164 -5.51 12.07 -9.61
CA VAL A 164 -5.04 12.77 -10.83
C VAL A 164 -5.89 14.02 -11.07
N GLU A 165 -7.20 13.90 -10.94
CA GLU A 165 -8.14 15.02 -11.02
C GLU A 165 -7.83 16.08 -9.94
N LEU A 166 -7.65 15.66 -8.69
CA LEU A 166 -7.30 16.55 -7.58
C LEU A 166 -5.99 17.30 -7.84
N SER A 167 -4.97 16.61 -8.36
CA SER A 167 -3.71 17.24 -8.76
C SER A 167 -3.90 18.29 -9.85
N SER A 168 -4.81 18.07 -10.80
CA SER A 168 -5.14 19.03 -11.86
C SER A 168 -5.82 20.27 -11.28
N VAL A 169 -6.80 20.09 -10.38
CA VAL A 169 -7.48 21.20 -9.69
C VAL A 169 -6.49 22.02 -8.87
N ARG A 170 -5.64 21.35 -8.08
CA ARG A 170 -4.57 22.00 -7.31
C ARG A 170 -3.63 22.81 -8.20
N ASN A 171 -3.24 22.28 -9.36
CA ASN A 171 -2.39 23.00 -10.30
C ASN A 171 -3.08 24.25 -10.86
N LYS A 172 -4.37 24.17 -11.21
CA LYS A 172 -5.14 25.34 -11.67
C LYS A 172 -5.26 26.42 -10.60
N ILE A 173 -5.49 26.03 -9.34
CA ILE A 173 -5.53 26.98 -8.22
C ILE A 173 -4.14 27.63 -8.04
N ALA A 174 -3.08 26.82 -8.01
CA ALA A 174 -1.73 27.28 -7.70
C ALA A 174 -1.05 28.08 -8.81
N HIS A 175 -1.26 27.71 -10.08
CA HIS A 175 -0.56 28.31 -11.22
C HIS A 175 -1.43 29.27 -12.02
N ASP A 176 -2.72 28.96 -12.18
CA ASP A 176 -3.62 29.79 -12.98
C ASP A 176 -4.41 30.80 -12.12
N GLY A 177 -4.26 30.73 -10.79
CA GLY A 177 -5.02 31.58 -9.86
C GLY A 177 -6.52 31.27 -9.84
N SER A 178 -6.92 30.07 -10.27
CA SER A 178 -8.33 29.68 -10.27
C SER A 178 -8.89 29.56 -8.86
N GLU A 179 -10.16 29.94 -8.67
CA GLU A 179 -10.87 29.77 -7.40
C GLU A 179 -11.71 28.51 -7.38
N CYS A 180 -11.69 27.77 -6.27
CA CYS A 180 -12.67 26.73 -5.99
C CYS A 180 -13.97 27.37 -5.48
N LYS A 181 -15.09 27.00 -6.11
CA LYS A 181 -16.43 27.50 -5.76
C LYS A 181 -17.38 26.42 -5.22
N SER A 182 -16.90 25.18 -5.11
CA SER A 182 -17.72 24.01 -4.80
C SER A 182 -17.29 23.43 -3.45
N GLU A 183 -18.16 23.50 -2.46
CA GLU A 183 -17.97 22.80 -1.18
C GLU A 183 -17.87 21.29 -1.37
N ASN A 184 -18.62 20.75 -2.36
CA ASN A 184 -18.55 19.33 -2.70
C ASN A 184 -17.15 18.92 -3.20
N ASP A 185 -16.45 19.79 -3.94
CA ASP A 185 -15.09 19.51 -4.42
C ASP A 185 -14.10 19.50 -3.25
N VAL A 186 -14.30 20.38 -2.27
CA VAL A 186 -13.53 20.40 -1.03
C VAL A 186 -13.76 19.12 -0.23
N GLU A 187 -15.02 18.74 0.01
CA GLU A 187 -15.36 17.49 0.71
C GLU A 187 -14.76 16.27 0.01
N PHE A 188 -14.89 16.21 -1.30
CA PHE A 188 -14.35 15.11 -2.11
C PHE A 188 -12.82 15.06 -2.04
N SER A 189 -12.14 16.22 -2.05
CA SER A 189 -10.69 16.28 -1.91
C SER A 189 -10.20 15.73 -0.56
N ILE A 190 -10.91 16.06 0.53
CA ILE A 190 -10.60 15.58 1.89
C ILE A 190 -10.84 14.08 1.97
N LEU A 191 -11.94 13.60 1.40
CA LEU A 191 -12.28 12.19 1.35
C LEU A 191 -11.18 11.36 0.65
N ILE A 192 -10.71 11.81 -0.53
CA ILE A 192 -9.62 11.14 -1.24
C ILE A 192 -8.38 11.02 -0.36
N SER A 193 -8.02 12.08 0.39
CA SER A 193 -6.89 12.05 1.32
C SER A 193 -7.07 10.98 2.40
N GLU A 194 -8.26 10.89 2.98
CA GLU A 194 -8.60 9.91 4.01
C GLU A 194 -8.57 8.47 3.49
N ASP A 195 -9.01 8.22 2.26
CA ASP A 195 -8.93 6.88 1.66
C ASP A 195 -7.48 6.42 1.46
N PHE A 196 -6.59 7.32 1.01
CA PHE A 196 -5.17 7.02 0.93
C PHE A 196 -4.53 6.80 2.30
N LYS A 197 -5.00 7.49 3.35
CA LYS A 197 -4.60 7.23 4.73
C LYS A 197 -4.95 5.81 5.14
N VAL A 198 -6.16 5.34 4.84
CA VAL A 198 -6.59 3.96 5.16
C VAL A 198 -5.67 2.94 4.50
N ILE A 199 -5.29 3.15 3.24
CA ILE A 199 -4.35 2.28 2.53
C ILE A 199 -2.98 2.30 3.21
N ALA A 200 -2.46 3.50 3.52
CA ALA A 200 -1.15 3.64 4.15
C ALA A 200 -1.10 3.00 5.55
N ILE A 201 -2.16 3.14 6.35
CA ILE A 201 -2.30 2.46 7.65
C ILE A 201 -2.37 0.95 7.47
N SER A 202 -3.06 0.45 6.45
CA SER A 202 -3.12 -0.99 6.18
C SER A 202 -1.74 -1.56 5.85
N ILE A 203 -0.91 -0.80 5.12
CA ILE A 203 0.49 -1.18 4.84
C ILE A 203 1.31 -1.25 6.14
N LEU A 204 1.15 -0.27 7.05
CA LEU A 204 1.83 -0.29 8.35
C LEU A 204 1.44 -1.53 9.17
N ASN A 205 0.14 -1.82 9.24
CA ASN A 205 -0.38 -2.96 10.01
C ASN A 205 0.18 -4.29 9.47
N GLU A 206 0.33 -4.43 8.15
CA GLU A 206 0.90 -5.62 7.50
C GLU A 206 2.37 -5.89 7.85
N VAL A 207 3.06 -4.88 8.39
CA VAL A 207 4.42 -5.00 8.91
C VAL A 207 4.48 -4.79 10.42
N GLU A 208 3.37 -4.98 11.13
CA GLU A 208 3.25 -4.88 12.59
C GLU A 208 3.67 -3.51 13.17
N LEU A 209 3.38 -2.43 12.45
CA LEU A 209 3.62 -1.06 12.89
C LEU A 209 2.30 -0.30 13.07
N CYS A 210 2.30 0.71 13.93
CA CYS A 210 1.16 1.59 14.16
C CYS A 210 1.60 3.05 14.25
N LEU A 211 0.62 3.95 14.32
CA LEU A 211 0.83 5.36 14.64
C LEU A 211 0.56 5.58 16.13
N ASP A 212 1.29 6.50 16.75
CA ASP A 212 1.01 6.98 18.10
C ASP A 212 0.13 8.24 18.11
N GLU A 213 -0.04 8.81 19.29
CA GLU A 213 -0.78 10.07 19.51
C GLU A 213 -0.17 11.27 18.75
N GLU A 214 1.14 11.27 18.52
CA GLU A 214 1.85 12.31 17.76
C GLU A 214 1.90 12.02 16.26
N ASN A 215 1.23 10.97 15.79
CA ASN A 215 1.26 10.46 14.41
C ASN A 215 2.65 10.01 13.93
N LEU A 216 3.52 9.62 14.86
CA LEU A 216 4.80 8.96 14.64
C LEU A 216 4.60 7.45 14.54
N ILE A 217 5.38 6.83 13.64
CA ILE A 217 5.34 5.37 13.45
C ILE A 217 6.10 4.67 14.59
N LYS A 218 5.46 3.67 15.20
CA LYS A 218 6.01 2.85 16.29
C LYS A 218 5.78 1.36 16.06
N ASP A 219 6.48 0.55 16.84
CA ASP A 219 6.23 -0.87 16.96
C ASP A 219 4.88 -1.13 17.66
N ALA A 220 3.96 -1.85 16.99
CA ALA A 220 2.64 -2.13 17.53
C ALA A 220 2.69 -2.95 18.84
N LYS A 221 3.72 -3.80 19.00
CA LYS A 221 3.92 -4.60 20.22
C LYS A 221 4.35 -3.73 21.40
N GLN A 222 5.12 -2.67 21.15
CA GLN A 222 5.55 -1.74 22.19
C GLN A 222 4.41 -0.80 22.61
N ALA A 223 3.54 -0.38 21.69
CA ALA A 223 2.38 0.45 22.00
C ALA A 223 1.44 -0.21 23.03
N SER A 224 1.14 -1.50 22.86
CA SER A 224 0.25 -2.25 23.76
C SER A 224 0.78 -2.46 25.19
N LEU A 225 2.08 -2.24 25.43
CA LEU A 225 2.68 -2.37 26.76
C LEU A 225 2.52 -1.09 27.60
N PHE A 226 2.31 0.06 26.96
CA PHE A 226 2.11 1.35 27.66
C PHE A 226 0.63 1.66 27.94
N ASP A 227 -0.30 1.07 27.19
CA ASP A 227 -1.75 1.28 27.39
C ASP A 227 -2.33 0.52 28.60
N ASN A 228 -1.52 -0.28 29.32
CA ASN A 228 -1.98 -1.07 30.47
C ASN A 228 -1.74 -0.42 31.84
N GLU A 229 -1.15 0.77 31.92
CA GLU A 229 -0.87 1.40 33.23
C GLU A 229 -1.67 2.66 33.56
N GLU A 230 -2.39 3.31 32.64
CA GLU A 230 -3.26 4.42 33.06
C GLU A 230 -4.40 4.71 32.07
N THR A 231 -5.62 4.72 32.62
CA THR A 231 -6.88 5.31 32.13
C THR A 231 -7.90 4.47 31.35
N ASN A 232 -9.02 4.28 32.06
CA ASN A 232 -10.39 3.99 31.63
C ASN A 232 -10.86 4.77 30.38
N GLU A 233 -11.66 4.06 29.57
CA GLU A 233 -12.77 4.54 28.73
C GLU A 233 -12.50 5.67 27.70
N ASN A 234 -12.65 5.29 26.42
CA ASN A 234 -12.93 6.10 25.20
C ASN A 234 -11.73 6.59 24.36
N ASN A 235 -11.49 5.94 23.21
CA ASN A 235 -11.91 6.43 21.87
C ASN A 235 -11.07 5.80 20.74
N TYR A 236 -11.56 4.70 20.18
CA TYR A 236 -11.54 4.52 18.73
C TYR A 236 -12.95 4.10 18.32
N PRO A 237 -13.62 4.84 17.41
CA PRO A 237 -14.91 4.38 16.93
C PRO A 237 -14.68 3.09 16.15
N LYS A 238 -15.23 1.98 16.67
CA LYS A 238 -15.40 0.73 15.92
C LYS A 238 -16.37 0.89 14.72
N ASP A 239 -16.92 2.09 14.51
CA ASP A 239 -17.96 2.40 13.53
C ASP A 239 -17.52 3.36 12.40
N VAL A 240 -16.25 3.38 11.99
CA VAL A 240 -15.87 4.00 10.68
C VAL A 240 -15.90 2.98 9.53
N ILE A 241 -16.33 1.74 9.80
CA ILE A 241 -16.56 0.69 8.79
C ILE A 241 -18.04 0.58 8.39
N SER A 242 -18.94 1.41 8.94
CA SER A 242 -20.33 1.48 8.46
C SER A 242 -20.44 2.38 7.23
N GLY A 243 -20.14 1.84 6.05
CA GLY A 243 -20.36 2.52 4.77
C GLY A 243 -19.60 1.94 3.59
N ILE A 244 -18.59 1.08 3.82
CA ILE A 244 -17.83 0.45 2.75
C ILE A 244 -18.36 -0.98 2.58
N ASN A 245 -19.36 -1.14 1.71
CA ASN A 245 -19.70 -2.45 1.19
C ASN A 245 -18.59 -2.87 0.22
N TYR A 246 -17.81 -3.88 0.61
CA TYR A 246 -16.90 -4.58 -0.27
C TYR A 246 -17.73 -5.50 -1.16
N SER A 247 -17.88 -5.13 -2.43
CA SER A 247 -18.40 -5.99 -3.51
C SER A 247 -17.26 -6.38 -4.43
#